data_AF-A0A164MGV7-F1
#
_entry.id   AF-A0A164MGV7-F1
#
_cell.length_a   1.000
_cell.length_b   1.000
_cell.length_c   1.000
_cell.angle_alpha   90.00
_cell.angle_beta   90.00
_cell.angle_gamma   90.00
#
_symmetry.space_group_name_H-M   'P 1'
#
loop_
_entity.id
_entity.type
_entity.pdbx_description
1 polymer ?
#
loop_
_entity_poly.entity_id
_entity_poly.type
_entity_poly.pdbx_seq_one_letter_code
_entity_poly.pdbx_strand_id
1 'polypeptide(L)'
;MKIRDIIDLTKEEPLSKIAKERLDIGEKPTREALKRAGCYSTSGKKGWFFNGDAEILEKSIYDFVTTKPTANVRTKKTNNTKTKVDNNKGDKESMNETIKDTKNKRKRASFDIDVDLLKQLKVKAVLEEKNLYDLVEQAIKDFLDKK
;
A
#
# COMPACT_ATOMS: atom_id res chain seq x y z
N MET A 1 -14.85 15.14 14.02
CA MET A 1 -14.67 15.99 12.82
C MET A 1 -15.55 15.45 11.70
N LYS A 2 -16.37 16.29 11.05
CA LYS A 2 -17.30 15.85 9.99
C LYS A 2 -16.59 15.74 8.65
N ILE A 3 -17.13 14.93 7.75
CA ILE A 3 -16.57 14.73 6.41
C ILE A 3 -16.57 16.03 5.60
N ARG A 4 -17.63 16.85 5.72
CA ARG A 4 -17.71 18.17 5.07
C ARG A 4 -16.52 19.06 5.43
N ASP A 5 -16.20 19.17 6.72
CA ASP A 5 -15.12 20.01 7.22
C ASP A 5 -13.77 19.55 6.65
N ILE A 6 -13.56 18.23 6.55
CA ILE A 6 -12.33 17.65 5.99
C ILE A 6 -12.20 17.98 4.50
N ILE A 7 -13.28 17.84 3.73
CA ILE A 7 -13.28 18.16 2.30
C ILE A 7 -12.93 19.63 2.09
N ASP A 8 -13.56 20.54 2.86
CA ASP A 8 -13.26 21.96 2.74
C ASP A 8 -11.82 22.29 3.14
N LEU A 9 -11.30 21.69 4.22
CA LEU A 9 -9.91 21.87 4.61
C LEU A 9 -8.92 21.31 3.59
N THR A 10 -9.26 20.22 2.89
CA THR A 10 -8.36 19.64 1.88
C THR A 10 -8.15 20.52 0.65
N LYS A 11 -9.00 21.55 0.45
CA LYS A 11 -8.79 22.57 -0.58
C LYS A 11 -7.64 23.52 -0.20
N GLU A 12 -7.50 23.82 1.08
CA GLU A 12 -6.48 24.74 1.61
C GLU A 12 -5.18 24.00 1.95
N GLU A 13 -5.27 22.82 2.56
CA GLU A 13 -4.12 22.07 3.06
C GLU A 13 -4.08 20.63 2.52
N PRO A 14 -2.88 20.02 2.42
CA PRO A 14 -2.79 18.62 2.01
C PRO A 14 -3.37 17.71 3.09
N LEU A 15 -4.03 16.62 2.66
CA LEU A 15 -4.64 15.61 3.55
C LEU A 15 -3.66 15.10 4.62
N SER A 16 -2.36 14.97 4.27
CA SER A 16 -1.30 14.55 5.19
C SER A 16 -1.14 15.46 6.41
N LYS A 17 -1.29 16.78 6.24
CA LYS A 17 -1.14 17.77 7.32
C LYS A 17 -2.39 17.76 8.20
N ILE A 18 -3.57 17.78 7.58
CA ILE A 18 -4.86 17.68 8.25
C ILE A 18 -4.93 16.41 9.11
N ALA A 19 -4.50 15.27 8.58
CA ALA A 19 -4.50 14.01 9.30
C ALA A 19 -3.50 13.92 10.47
N LYS A 20 -2.48 14.80 10.52
CA LYS A 20 -1.50 14.83 11.62
C LYS A 20 -1.84 15.87 12.68
N GLU A 21 -2.41 17.00 12.28
CA GLU A 21 -2.65 18.14 13.17
C GLU A 21 -4.10 18.24 13.66
N ARG A 22 -5.07 17.73 12.89
CA ARG A 22 -6.52 17.90 13.14
C ARG A 22 -7.24 16.60 13.46
N LEU A 23 -6.62 15.45 13.17
CA LEU A 23 -7.19 14.13 13.39
C LEU A 23 -6.21 13.28 14.20
N ASP A 24 -6.76 12.44 15.07
CA ASP A 24 -5.98 11.43 15.81
C ASP A 24 -5.66 10.19 14.96
N ILE A 25 -6.09 10.21 13.70
CA ILE A 25 -6.04 9.10 12.77
C ILE A 25 -5.07 9.46 11.65
N GLY A 26 -4.06 8.62 11.44
CA GLY A 26 -3.04 8.87 10.42
C GLY A 26 -3.59 9.06 8.99
N GLU A 27 -2.73 9.55 8.09
CA GLU A 27 -3.12 9.87 6.71
C GLU A 27 -3.76 8.69 5.96
N LYS A 28 -3.19 7.49 6.10
CA LYS A 28 -3.68 6.28 5.42
C LYS A 28 -5.11 5.92 5.85
N PRO A 29 -5.41 5.75 7.15
CA PRO A 29 -6.78 5.47 7.59
C PRO A 29 -7.76 6.60 7.26
N THR A 30 -7.34 7.86 7.33
CA THR A 30 -8.18 9.00 6.91
C THR A 30 -8.53 8.92 5.41
N ARG A 31 -7.55 8.59 4.56
CA ARG A 31 -7.76 8.40 3.12
C ARG A 31 -8.72 7.26 2.83
N GLU A 32 -8.63 6.15 3.56
CA GLU A 32 -9.57 5.04 3.37
C GLU A 32 -10.97 5.39 3.87
N ALA A 33 -11.08 6.06 5.01
CA ALA A 33 -12.34 6.53 5.56
C ALA A 33 -13.06 7.46 4.58
N LEU A 34 -12.34 8.40 3.96
CA LEU A 34 -12.88 9.26 2.89
C LEU A 34 -13.38 8.45 1.69
N LYS A 35 -12.63 7.43 1.25
CA LYS A 35 -13.07 6.54 0.15
C LYS A 35 -14.32 5.75 0.52
N ARG A 36 -14.41 5.22 1.75
CA ARG A 36 -15.59 4.51 2.26
C ARG A 36 -16.81 5.43 2.37
N ALA A 37 -16.57 6.69 2.71
CA ALA A 37 -17.56 7.75 2.67
C ALA A 37 -17.90 8.23 1.24
N GLY A 38 -17.43 7.58 0.18
CA GLY A 38 -17.75 7.97 -1.21
C GLY A 38 -17.04 9.24 -1.69
N CYS A 39 -16.04 9.73 -0.95
CA CYS A 39 -15.20 10.84 -1.38
C CYS A 39 -14.10 10.34 -2.31
N TYR A 40 -13.72 11.17 -3.27
CA TYR A 40 -12.66 10.89 -4.24
C TYR A 40 -11.77 12.11 -4.42
N SER A 41 -10.53 11.88 -4.87
CA SER A 41 -9.61 12.94 -5.26
C SER A 41 -9.31 12.79 -6.74
N THR A 42 -9.40 13.88 -7.49
CA THR A 42 -9.16 13.90 -8.93
C THR A 42 -7.75 14.42 -9.21
N SER A 43 -7.04 13.74 -10.13
CA SER A 43 -5.75 14.25 -10.61
C SER A 43 -5.95 15.63 -11.25
N GLY A 44 -5.09 16.59 -10.88
CA GLY A 44 -5.11 17.96 -11.41
C GLY A 44 -6.01 18.96 -10.66
N LYS A 45 -6.80 18.54 -9.66
CA LYS A 45 -7.50 19.46 -8.76
C LYS A 45 -7.11 19.21 -7.31
N LYS A 46 -6.81 20.28 -6.58
CA LYS A 46 -6.47 20.22 -5.16
C LYS A 46 -7.72 19.90 -4.34
N GLY A 47 -7.57 18.97 -3.40
CA GLY A 47 -8.62 18.58 -2.46
C GLY A 47 -9.33 17.28 -2.79
N TRP A 48 -10.31 16.99 -1.94
CA TRP A 48 -11.23 15.88 -2.06
C TRP A 48 -12.61 16.39 -2.45
N PHE A 49 -13.33 15.56 -3.19
CA PHE A 49 -14.65 15.82 -3.73
C PHE A 49 -15.59 14.71 -3.29
N PHE A 50 -16.87 15.03 -3.16
CA PHE A 50 -17.91 14.11 -2.77
C PHE A 50 -19.07 14.25 -3.76
N ASN A 51 -19.57 13.12 -4.27
CA ASN A 51 -20.64 13.08 -5.27
C ASN A 51 -21.75 12.11 -4.85
N GLY A 52 -22.06 12.07 -3.55
CA GLY A 52 -23.08 11.20 -2.98
C GLY A 52 -24.08 11.96 -2.09
N ASP A 53 -24.74 11.24 -1.19
CA ASP A 53 -25.80 11.77 -0.36
C ASP A 53 -25.32 12.71 0.75
N ALA A 54 -26.04 13.82 0.94
CA ALA A 54 -25.70 14.86 1.90
C ALA A 54 -25.64 14.34 3.36
N GLU A 55 -26.30 13.24 3.67
CA GLU A 55 -26.25 12.61 5.00
C GLU A 55 -24.84 12.13 5.37
N ILE A 56 -24.02 11.73 4.38
CA ILE A 56 -22.66 11.24 4.62
C ILE A 56 -21.74 12.40 5.00
N LEU A 57 -21.99 13.61 4.51
CA LEU A 57 -21.20 14.81 4.82
C LEU A 57 -21.30 15.20 6.30
N GLU A 58 -22.45 14.94 6.92
CA GLU A 58 -22.70 15.23 8.34
C GLU A 58 -22.14 14.15 9.28
N LYS A 59 -21.81 12.96 8.75
CA LYS A 59 -21.23 11.88 9.54
C LYS A 59 -19.77 12.17 9.90
N SER A 60 -19.37 11.61 11.03
CA SER A 60 -18.00 11.69 11.52
C SER A 60 -17.08 10.83 10.67
N ILE A 61 -15.87 11.33 10.35
CA ILE A 61 -14.88 10.52 9.60
C ILE A 61 -14.51 9.23 10.35
N TYR A 62 -14.60 9.25 11.68
CA TYR A 62 -14.27 8.14 12.56
C TYR A 62 -15.22 6.95 12.38
N ASP A 63 -16.47 7.17 11.96
CA ASP A 63 -17.43 6.08 11.69
C ASP A 63 -17.00 5.20 10.49
N PHE A 64 -16.18 5.76 9.61
CA PHE A 64 -15.68 5.08 8.41
C PHE A 64 -14.28 4.48 8.61
N VAL A 65 -13.71 4.62 9.81
CA VAL A 65 -12.40 4.08 10.17
C VAL A 65 -12.61 2.70 10.76
N THR A 66 -12.33 1.67 9.96
CA THR A 66 -12.35 0.30 10.44
C THR A 66 -11.12 0.04 11.30
N THR A 67 -11.28 -0.11 12.62
CA THR A 67 -10.19 -0.44 13.56
C THR A 67 -9.92 -1.95 13.68
N LYS A 68 -10.51 -2.79 12.84
CA LYS A 68 -10.36 -4.26 12.89
C LYS A 68 -9.50 -4.79 11.73
N PRO A 69 -8.70 -5.85 11.98
CA PRO A 69 -7.67 -6.33 11.06
C PRO A 69 -8.33 -6.79 9.76
N THR A 70 -7.85 -6.27 8.64
CA THR A 70 -8.40 -6.58 7.33
C THR A 70 -8.15 -8.06 7.01
N ALA A 71 -9.18 -8.90 7.17
CA ALA A 71 -9.28 -10.11 6.37
C ALA A 71 -9.28 -9.68 4.90
N ASN A 72 -8.46 -10.35 4.08
CA ASN A 72 -8.32 -10.12 2.65
C ASN A 72 -9.67 -10.25 1.92
N VAL A 73 -10.41 -9.15 1.79
CA VAL A 73 -11.56 -9.08 0.88
C VAL A 73 -11.00 -8.87 -0.52
N ARG A 74 -10.83 -9.98 -1.22
CA ARG A 74 -10.47 -10.07 -2.63
C ARG A 74 -11.65 -9.55 -3.45
N THR A 75 -11.75 -8.24 -3.65
CA THR A 75 -12.72 -7.65 -4.59
C THR A 75 -12.34 -8.08 -6.01
N LYS A 76 -13.12 -8.99 -6.61
CA LYS A 76 -13.12 -9.26 -8.04
C LYS A 76 -13.51 -7.97 -8.76
N LYS A 77 -12.56 -7.30 -9.41
CA LYS A 77 -12.82 -6.17 -10.29
C LYS A 77 -12.95 -6.69 -11.71
N THR A 78 -14.16 -6.61 -12.24
CA THR A 78 -14.53 -6.89 -13.63
C THR A 78 -13.70 -6.02 -14.58
N ASN A 79 -13.19 -6.65 -15.63
CA ASN A 79 -12.38 -6.05 -16.69
C ASN A 79 -13.17 -4.96 -17.44
N ASN A 80 -12.59 -3.78 -17.68
CA ASN A 80 -12.40 -3.34 -19.06
C ASN A 80 -11.38 -2.20 -19.24
N THR A 81 -10.72 -2.29 -20.40
CA THR A 81 -9.94 -1.29 -21.14
C THR A 81 -8.51 -0.94 -20.72
N LYS A 82 -7.61 -1.31 -21.66
CA LYS A 82 -6.19 -1.01 -21.80
C LYS A 82 -5.93 0.50 -21.92
N THR A 83 -4.94 1.02 -21.21
CA THR A 83 -3.97 1.95 -21.81
C THR A 83 -2.64 1.85 -21.08
N LYS A 84 -1.59 1.64 -21.87
CA LYS A 84 -0.18 1.51 -21.52
C LYS A 84 0.42 2.91 -21.45
N VAL A 85 0.95 3.35 -20.30
CA VAL A 85 1.96 4.42 -20.23
C VAL A 85 2.88 4.15 -19.04
N ASP A 86 4.16 4.01 -19.35
CA ASP A 86 5.31 3.90 -18.46
C ASP A 86 5.63 5.21 -17.72
N ASN A 87 6.28 5.03 -16.56
CA ASN A 87 7.19 5.94 -15.86
C ASN A 87 6.70 7.30 -15.34
N ASN A 88 6.65 7.45 -14.00
CA ASN A 88 7.72 8.16 -13.29
C ASN A 88 7.54 8.20 -11.75
N LYS A 89 8.65 7.87 -11.08
CA LYS A 89 9.30 8.57 -9.95
C LYS A 89 8.45 9.00 -8.75
N GLY A 90 8.82 8.46 -7.58
CA GLY A 90 8.32 8.91 -6.29
C GLY A 90 9.16 8.32 -5.16
N ASP A 91 10.42 8.76 -5.07
CA ASP A 91 11.24 8.61 -3.88
C ASP A 91 10.49 9.18 -2.68
N LYS A 92 10.27 8.35 -1.68
CA LYS A 92 9.93 8.78 -0.31
C LYS A 92 10.93 8.10 0.61
N GLU A 93 11.98 8.85 0.91
CA GLU A 93 12.85 8.59 2.05
C GLU A 93 12.02 8.69 3.34
N SER A 94 12.17 7.71 4.22
CA SER A 94 12.08 7.94 5.65
C SER A 94 12.95 6.93 6.40
N MET A 95 13.95 7.51 7.08
CA MET A 95 14.56 7.10 8.36
C MET A 95 15.62 5.99 8.40
N ASN A 96 16.83 6.44 8.75
CA ASN A 96 17.81 5.87 9.67
C ASN A 96 18.07 4.36 9.60
N GLU A 97 19.19 3.96 9.00
CA GLU A 97 20.37 3.53 9.78
C GLU A 97 21.58 3.31 8.87
N THR A 98 22.74 3.66 9.40
CA THR A 98 24.08 3.45 8.87
C THR A 98 24.29 2.00 8.45
N ILE A 99 24.50 1.73 7.16
CA ILE A 99 25.51 0.79 6.62
C ILE A 99 25.76 1.19 5.17
N LYS A 100 27.03 1.45 4.83
CA LYS A 100 27.51 1.62 3.46
C LYS A 100 27.40 0.28 2.74
N ASP A 101 26.25 -0.03 2.16
CA ASP A 101 26.14 -1.20 1.28
C ASP A 101 26.53 -0.82 -0.14
N THR A 102 27.64 -1.40 -0.60
CA THR A 102 27.99 -1.53 -2.02
C THR A 102 26.73 -1.89 -2.80
N LYS A 103 26.32 -1.03 -3.75
CA LYS A 103 25.11 -1.21 -4.58
C LYS A 103 25.03 -2.65 -5.11
N ASN A 104 24.26 -3.48 -4.40
CA ASN A 104 24.16 -4.90 -4.69
C ASN A 104 23.41 -5.05 -6.01
N LYS A 105 24.09 -5.49 -7.08
CA LYS A 105 23.56 -5.61 -8.44
C LYS A 105 22.59 -6.80 -8.53
N ARG A 106 21.43 -6.72 -7.86
CA ARG A 106 20.39 -7.75 -7.94
C ARG A 106 19.46 -7.49 -9.13
N LYS A 107 19.07 -8.54 -9.85
CA LYS A 107 18.04 -8.51 -10.90
C LYS A 107 16.87 -9.38 -10.48
N ARG A 108 15.64 -8.89 -10.70
CA ARG A 108 14.41 -9.64 -10.37
C ARG A 108 14.05 -10.54 -11.54
N ALA A 109 13.85 -11.82 -11.26
CA ALA A 109 13.25 -12.78 -12.17
C ALA A 109 11.92 -13.27 -11.58
N SER A 110 10.93 -13.51 -12.45
CA SER A 110 9.63 -14.06 -12.04
C SER A 110 9.52 -15.47 -12.61
N PHE A 111 9.12 -16.41 -11.76
CA PHE A 111 8.95 -17.82 -12.12
C PHE A 111 7.65 -18.33 -11.54
N ASP A 112 6.99 -19.21 -12.27
CA ASP A 112 5.90 -20.01 -11.73
C ASP A 112 6.49 -21.15 -10.91
N ILE A 113 6.02 -21.28 -9.67
CA ILE A 113 6.48 -22.30 -8.71
C ILE A 113 5.23 -23.05 -8.26
N ASP A 114 5.37 -24.37 -8.14
CA ASP A 114 4.32 -25.21 -7.59
C ASP A 114 3.87 -24.71 -6.20
N VAL A 115 2.56 -24.74 -5.96
CA VAL A 115 1.95 -24.18 -4.75
C VAL A 115 2.46 -24.89 -3.49
N ASP A 116 2.65 -26.21 -3.55
CA ASP A 116 3.10 -26.99 -2.41
C ASP A 116 4.61 -26.82 -2.18
N LEU A 117 5.39 -26.71 -3.25
CA LEU A 117 6.80 -26.35 -3.16
C LEU A 117 6.99 -24.98 -2.49
N LEU A 118 6.17 -23.98 -2.83
CA LEU A 118 6.24 -22.66 -2.20
C LEU A 118 5.89 -22.72 -0.70
N LYS A 119 4.94 -23.56 -0.29
CA LYS A 119 4.61 -23.75 1.13
C LYS A 119 5.79 -24.36 1.89
N GLN A 120 6.39 -25.43 1.34
CA GLN A 120 7.56 -26.08 1.94
C GLN A 120 8.73 -25.11 2.06
N LEU A 121 8.97 -24.31 1.02
CA LEU A 121 10.02 -23.29 1.00
C LEU A 121 9.82 -22.24 2.11
N LYS A 122 8.58 -21.80 2.33
CA LYS A 122 8.25 -20.87 3.43
C LYS A 122 8.47 -21.47 4.81
N VAL A 123 8.05 -22.73 5.01
CA VAL A 123 8.29 -23.43 6.28
C VAL A 123 9.80 -23.54 6.54
N LYS A 124 10.58 -23.93 5.53
CA LYS A 124 12.04 -24.03 5.63
C LYS A 124 12.70 -22.68 5.91
N ALA A 125 12.23 -21.60 5.29
CA ALA A 125 12.72 -20.25 5.55
C ALA A 125 12.53 -19.83 7.02
N VAL A 126 11.37 -20.14 7.61
CA VAL A 126 11.10 -19.89 9.03
C VAL A 126 12.00 -20.73 9.93
N LEU A 127 12.17 -22.02 9.61
CA LEU A 127 13.02 -22.93 10.39
C LEU A 127 14.50 -22.52 10.39
N GLU A 128 15.00 -22.00 9.27
CA GLU A 128 16.41 -21.58 9.13
C GLU A 128 16.63 -20.10 9.49
N GLU A 129 15.60 -19.38 9.96
CA GLU A 129 15.64 -17.93 10.23
C GLU A 129 16.19 -17.10 9.05
N LYS A 130 15.92 -17.55 7.81
CA LYS A 130 16.39 -16.92 6.57
C LYS A 130 15.25 -16.32 5.79
N ASN A 131 15.55 -15.32 4.97
CA ASN A 131 14.58 -14.82 4.00
C ASN A 131 14.37 -15.86 2.89
N LEU A 132 13.16 -15.92 2.35
CA LEU A 132 12.79 -16.79 1.23
C LEU A 132 13.70 -16.55 0.02
N TYR A 133 14.08 -15.29 -0.24
CA TYR A 133 14.97 -14.94 -1.35
C TYR A 133 16.37 -15.53 -1.18
N ASP A 134 16.94 -15.44 0.03
CA ASP A 134 18.29 -15.94 0.31
C ASP A 134 18.30 -17.47 0.22
N LEU A 135 17.23 -18.13 0.68
CA LEU A 135 17.07 -19.57 0.55
C LEU A 135 17.00 -20.02 -0.92
N VAL A 136 16.26 -19.28 -1.76
CA VAL A 136 16.17 -19.56 -3.21
C VAL A 136 17.50 -19.31 -3.89
N GLU A 137 18.17 -18.19 -3.57
CA GLU A 137 19.48 -17.87 -4.13
C GLU A 137 20.52 -18.94 -3.77
N GLN A 138 20.54 -19.40 -2.52
CA GLN A 138 21.42 -20.48 -2.08
C GLN A 138 21.12 -21.78 -2.83
N ALA A 139 19.85 -22.16 -2.95
CA ALA A 139 19.47 -23.37 -3.68
C ALA A 139 19.88 -23.32 -5.16
N ILE A 140 19.79 -22.14 -5.80
CA ILE A 140 20.25 -21.94 -7.18
C ILE A 140 21.77 -22.06 -7.27
N LYS A 141 22.53 -21.45 -6.34
CA LYS A 141 23.99 -21.56 -6.29
C LYS A 141 24.43 -23.01 -6.08
N ASP A 142 23.88 -23.69 -5.07
CA ASP A 142 24.17 -25.09 -4.79
C ASP A 142 23.88 -26.00 -5.99
N PHE A 143 22.82 -25.70 -6.75
CA PHE A 143 22.48 -26.45 -7.97
C PHE A 143 23.49 -26.20 -9.11
N LEU A 144 23.99 -24.97 -9.25
CA LEU A 144 25.00 -24.62 -10.26
C LEU A 144 26.39 -25.15 -9.90
N ASP A 145 26.74 -25.18 -8.61
CA ASP A 145 28.04 -25.66 -8.12
C ASP A 145 28.14 -27.20 -8.12
N LYS A 146 27.00 -27.91 -8.13
CA LYS A 146 26.95 -29.38 -8.23
C LYS A 146 27.10 -29.92 -9.67
N LYS A 147 27.44 -29.07 -10.63
CA LYS A 147 27.66 -29.43 -12.04
C LYS A 147 29.14 -29.57 -12.34
#